data_AF-A0A8T2QYU9-F1
#
_entry.id   AF-A0A8T2QYU9-F1
#
_cell.length_a   1.000
_cell.length_b   1.000
_cell.length_c   1.000
_cell.angle_alpha   90.00
_cell.angle_beta   90.00
_cell.angle_gamma   90.00
#
_symmetry.space_group_name_H-M   'P 1'
#
loop_
_entity.id
_entity.type
_entity.pdbx_description
1 polymer ?
#
loop_
_entity_poly.entity_id
_entity_poly.type
_entity_poly.pdbx_seq_one_letter_code
_entity_poly.pdbx_strand_id
1 'polypeptide(L)'
;MLRSSNLSWKRTFCVSLDSIYNLLQDCIVKKNLDAGRRINQLLIQDGLQSSSFMATHIVRMFSVCGSISEATQTFVRLDFPNVYTWSAFLLAHSCTGLSVPLYHKMLQSNVRPNAYCYTALLKACANLGSLNKGMLVHDNIVQDGLDLDLTVNNTLIDMYVKIGELANAHSVFQSSHVQNVVTWTTIITGYSVNECAFKAFQVYAQMLEKHVSPNEVTFVSIIKACPSALEVRLVHFHVVESSLAWNIFVGNALVGIYAEFGNIEDARFVFEHLIEKDVVTWSSMIEGYAQEGQVSEAFRLFTVMWQEVEPNKVTYVNLAKACTNMESVASSNLIYGTVIEEGFNSDTLLGTTMIDLYAKCGCFEDANALFKALPVRNVVTWTTMISGYALHGNIHGALKCYSGMQEEGLKPNEATFLSLLSLCNHLGLVHKGCTFFESMVLQGVIPAVEHHHCIMDLFGRTGSLKLATVVLDSSPVTPMQSPGLRSLLSHCKAHCNVGTSELIFKQVALEE
;
A
#
# COMPACT_ATOMS: atom_id res chain seq x y z
N MET A 1 53.48 1.44 -57.38
CA MET A 1 53.66 2.81 -57.91
C MET A 1 52.52 3.67 -57.39
N LEU A 2 52.87 4.71 -56.61
CA LEU A 2 52.13 5.98 -56.36
C LEU A 2 50.72 5.86 -55.75
N ARG A 3 50.29 6.59 -54.71
CA ARG A 3 50.84 7.60 -53.78
C ARG A 3 49.65 7.87 -52.81
N SER A 4 49.79 7.63 -51.52
CA SER A 4 50.01 8.65 -50.47
C SER A 4 48.78 9.45 -50.00
N SER A 5 48.75 9.60 -48.67
CA SER A 5 48.28 10.74 -47.86
C SER A 5 46.78 10.98 -47.66
N ASN A 6 46.31 10.68 -46.46
CA ASN A 6 46.14 11.73 -45.46
C ASN A 6 46.38 11.20 -44.03
N LEU A 7 47.48 11.66 -43.43
CA LEU A 7 47.71 11.63 -41.99
C LEU A 7 46.69 12.54 -41.29
N SER A 8 46.20 12.13 -40.11
CA SER A 8 46.47 12.88 -38.88
C SER A 8 45.97 12.12 -37.65
N TRP A 9 46.89 11.51 -36.92
CA TRP A 9 46.71 11.20 -35.50
C TRP A 9 46.37 12.48 -34.73
N LYS A 10 45.22 12.58 -34.05
CA LYS A 10 44.96 13.60 -33.00
C LYS A 10 43.64 13.37 -32.23
N ARG A 11 43.65 12.47 -31.24
CA ARG A 11 43.58 12.82 -29.81
C ARG A 11 43.65 11.55 -28.96
N THR A 12 44.81 11.39 -28.36
CA THR A 12 45.15 10.47 -27.28
C THR A 12 44.30 10.74 -26.03
N PHE A 13 43.27 9.94 -25.84
CA PHE A 13 42.99 9.28 -24.58
C PHE A 13 42.53 7.88 -24.96
N CYS A 14 43.44 6.91 -24.94
CA CYS A 14 43.07 5.50 -25.11
C CYS A 14 42.39 5.07 -23.81
N VAL A 15 41.14 5.52 -23.60
CA VAL A 15 40.33 5.04 -22.49
C VAL A 15 40.04 3.58 -22.83
N SER A 16 40.59 2.66 -22.04
CA SER A 16 40.38 1.24 -22.28
C SER A 16 38.87 0.94 -22.25
N LEU A 17 38.42 -0.04 -23.04
CA LEU A 17 37.01 -0.48 -23.02
C LEU A 17 36.58 -0.88 -21.60
N ASP A 18 37.50 -1.41 -20.80
CA ASP A 18 37.29 -1.75 -19.38
C ASP A 18 37.09 -0.51 -18.49
N SER A 19 37.83 0.57 -18.77
CA SER A 19 37.65 1.85 -18.07
C SER A 19 36.28 2.48 -18.39
N ILE A 20 35.82 2.39 -19.64
CA ILE A 20 34.48 2.86 -20.02
C ILE A 20 33.39 2.00 -19.38
N TYR A 21 33.58 0.67 -19.36
CA TYR A 21 32.69 -0.26 -18.69
C TYR A 21 32.55 0.06 -17.20
N ASN A 22 33.65 0.28 -16.48
CA ASN A 22 33.64 0.62 -15.07
C ASN A 22 32.94 1.96 -14.79
N LEU A 23 33.13 2.96 -15.67
CA LEU A 23 32.43 4.24 -15.58
C LEU A 23 30.91 4.07 -15.80
N LEU A 24 30.50 3.21 -16.73
CA LEU A 24 29.08 2.89 -16.94
C LEU A 24 28.48 2.13 -15.74
N GLN A 25 29.24 1.24 -15.09
CA GLN A 25 28.80 0.61 -13.83
C GLN A 25 28.61 1.64 -12.73
N ASP A 26 29.56 2.55 -12.55
CA ASP A 26 29.48 3.61 -11.53
C ASP A 26 28.28 4.53 -11.78
N CYS A 27 27.99 4.85 -13.06
CA CYS A 27 26.79 5.59 -13.43
C CYS A 27 25.50 4.85 -13.08
N ILE A 28 25.47 3.52 -13.24
CA ILE A 28 24.32 2.68 -12.87
C ILE A 28 24.12 2.67 -11.35
N VAL A 29 25.19 2.48 -10.58
CA VAL A 29 25.14 2.44 -9.11
C VAL A 29 24.69 3.79 -8.56
N LYS A 30 25.21 4.89 -9.10
CA LYS A 30 24.87 6.27 -8.67
C LYS A 30 23.62 6.84 -9.35
N LYS A 31 22.97 6.09 -10.25
CA LYS A 31 21.85 6.53 -11.09
C LYS A 31 22.09 7.89 -11.78
N ASN A 32 23.33 8.13 -12.22
CA ASN A 32 23.74 9.42 -12.77
C ASN A 32 23.53 9.48 -14.29
N LEU A 33 22.38 10.03 -14.70
CA LEU A 33 21.99 10.18 -16.11
C LEU A 33 22.92 11.09 -16.90
N ASP A 34 23.41 12.19 -16.31
CA ASP A 34 24.19 13.18 -17.04
C ASP A 34 25.60 12.69 -17.35
N ALA A 35 26.23 11.95 -16.42
CA ALA A 35 27.47 11.25 -16.69
C ALA A 35 27.30 10.21 -17.80
N GLY A 36 26.19 9.45 -17.75
CA GLY A 36 25.81 8.50 -18.78
C GLY A 36 25.65 9.11 -20.19
N ARG A 37 24.99 10.28 -20.29
CA ARG A 37 24.83 11.03 -21.55
C ARG A 37 26.17 11.48 -22.14
N ARG A 38 27.10 11.96 -21.29
CA ARG A 38 28.45 12.37 -21.73
C ARG A 38 29.24 11.18 -22.27
N ILE A 39 29.22 10.05 -21.58
CA ILE A 39 29.87 8.81 -22.03
C ILE A 39 29.26 8.36 -23.37
N ASN A 40 27.93 8.43 -23.52
CA ASN A 40 27.26 8.08 -24.76
C ASN A 40 27.68 8.99 -25.94
N GLN A 41 27.79 10.30 -25.71
CA GLN A 41 28.27 11.24 -26.74
C GLN A 41 29.72 10.96 -27.16
N LEU A 42 30.60 10.64 -26.23
CA LEU A 42 31.99 10.26 -26.53
C LEU A 42 32.04 8.98 -27.37
N LEU A 43 31.25 7.97 -27.02
CA LEU A 43 31.17 6.71 -27.77
C LEU A 43 30.57 6.88 -29.17
N ILE A 44 29.66 7.85 -29.37
CA ILE A 44 29.16 8.24 -30.70
C ILE A 44 30.27 8.91 -31.52
N GLN A 45 31.03 9.83 -30.92
CA GLN A 45 32.12 10.55 -31.58
C GLN A 45 33.25 9.62 -32.02
N ASP A 46 33.56 8.60 -31.20
CA ASP A 46 34.63 7.64 -31.47
C ASP A 46 34.18 6.44 -32.34
N GLY A 47 32.90 6.39 -32.75
CA GLY A 47 32.34 5.29 -33.56
C GLY A 47 32.20 3.94 -32.83
N LEU A 48 32.55 3.89 -31.54
CA LEU A 48 32.54 2.69 -30.70
C LEU A 48 31.13 2.20 -30.31
N GLN A 49 30.09 3.02 -30.54
CA GLN A 49 28.69 2.60 -30.36
C GLN A 49 28.26 1.42 -31.24
N SER A 50 28.95 1.20 -32.38
CA SER A 50 28.69 0.08 -33.28
C SER A 50 29.09 -1.29 -32.70
N SER A 51 29.90 -1.30 -31.63
CA SER A 51 30.23 -2.51 -30.89
C SER A 51 29.02 -2.98 -30.07
N SER A 52 28.54 -4.20 -30.34
CA SER A 52 27.41 -4.81 -29.63
C SER A 52 27.62 -4.87 -28.10
N PHE A 53 28.88 -4.98 -27.66
CA PHE A 53 29.24 -5.00 -26.24
C PHE A 53 28.99 -3.64 -25.57
N MET A 54 29.52 -2.55 -26.15
CA MET A 54 29.35 -1.21 -25.61
C MET A 54 27.90 -0.74 -25.69
N ALA A 55 27.22 -1.04 -26.79
CA ALA A 55 25.81 -0.74 -26.94
C ALA A 55 24.94 -1.41 -25.87
N THR A 56 25.23 -2.67 -25.52
CA THR A 56 24.52 -3.39 -24.44
C THR A 56 24.63 -2.67 -23.11
N HIS A 57 25.83 -2.20 -22.75
CA HIS A 57 26.05 -1.50 -21.48
C HIS A 57 25.43 -0.10 -21.45
N ILE A 58 25.42 0.62 -22.57
CA ILE A 58 24.74 1.92 -22.69
C ILE A 58 23.23 1.76 -22.58
N VAL A 59 22.64 0.80 -23.34
CA VAL A 59 21.21 0.50 -23.26
C VAL A 59 20.85 0.15 -21.82
N ARG A 60 21.63 -0.72 -21.15
CA ARG A 60 21.40 -1.08 -19.75
C ARG A 60 21.50 0.11 -18.81
N MET A 61 22.49 1.00 -19.00
CA MET A 61 22.67 2.19 -18.18
C MET A 61 21.48 3.14 -18.30
N PHE A 62 21.07 3.52 -19.51
CA PHE A 62 19.90 4.38 -19.70
C PHE A 62 18.62 3.73 -19.19
N SER A 63 18.48 2.42 -19.35
CA SER A 63 17.33 1.66 -18.85
C SER A 63 17.22 1.69 -17.32
N VAL A 64 18.32 1.39 -16.61
CA VAL A 64 18.34 1.38 -15.13
C VAL A 64 18.19 2.80 -14.56
N CYS A 65 18.69 3.80 -15.26
CA CYS A 65 18.56 5.19 -14.88
C CYS A 65 17.20 5.82 -15.29
N GLY A 66 16.26 5.04 -15.86
CA GLY A 66 14.88 5.47 -16.14
C GLY A 66 14.67 6.24 -17.45
N SER A 67 15.67 6.27 -18.34
CA SER A 67 15.69 7.02 -19.59
C SER A 67 15.43 6.09 -20.78
N ILE A 68 14.16 5.72 -20.95
CA ILE A 68 13.71 4.71 -21.94
C ILE A 68 13.84 5.23 -23.39
N SER A 69 13.68 6.54 -23.60
CA SER A 69 13.86 7.20 -24.90
C SER A 69 15.28 7.06 -25.45
N GLU A 70 16.29 7.39 -24.63
CA GLU A 70 17.69 7.30 -25.02
C GLU A 70 18.17 5.85 -25.15
N ALA A 71 17.64 4.93 -24.34
CA ALA A 71 17.85 3.49 -24.51
C ALA A 71 17.32 3.00 -25.88
N THR A 72 16.13 3.44 -26.27
CA THR A 72 15.51 3.12 -27.57
C THR A 72 16.29 3.70 -28.74
N GLN A 73 16.72 4.96 -28.65
CA GLN A 73 17.53 5.59 -29.69
C GLN A 73 18.87 4.86 -29.88
N THR A 74 19.49 4.41 -28.78
CA THR A 74 20.73 3.65 -28.84
C THR A 74 20.51 2.27 -29.47
N PHE A 75 19.41 1.60 -29.15
CA PHE A 75 19.07 0.30 -29.70
C PHE A 75 18.80 0.33 -31.22
N VAL A 76 18.05 1.33 -31.70
CA VAL A 76 17.69 1.47 -33.13
C VAL A 76 18.91 1.71 -34.02
N ARG A 77 20.00 2.27 -33.47
CA ARG A 77 21.25 2.51 -34.20
C ARG A 77 22.11 1.26 -34.40
N LEU A 78 21.71 0.11 -33.87
CA LEU A 78 22.46 -1.14 -33.99
C LEU A 78 22.00 -1.93 -35.20
N ASP A 79 22.95 -2.27 -36.06
CA ASP A 79 22.69 -3.10 -37.25
C ASP A 79 22.40 -4.56 -36.87
N PHE A 80 23.05 -5.08 -35.81
CA PHE A 80 22.93 -6.47 -35.36
C PHE A 80 22.90 -6.58 -33.82
N PRO A 81 21.73 -6.37 -33.18
CA PRO A 81 21.60 -6.53 -31.74
C PRO A 81 21.70 -8.01 -31.33
N ASN A 82 22.58 -8.31 -30.37
CA ASN A 82 22.74 -9.66 -29.83
C ASN A 82 21.76 -9.93 -28.67
N VAL A 83 21.74 -11.17 -28.16
CA VAL A 83 20.81 -11.60 -27.10
C VAL A 83 20.90 -10.74 -25.83
N TYR A 84 22.09 -10.25 -25.46
CA TYR A 84 22.29 -9.41 -24.28
C TYR A 84 21.78 -7.98 -24.48
N THR A 85 21.96 -7.43 -25.68
CA THR A 85 21.36 -6.15 -26.07
C THR A 85 19.84 -6.24 -26.01
N TRP A 86 19.26 -7.31 -26.55
CA TRP A 86 17.82 -7.57 -26.47
C TRP A 86 17.35 -7.76 -25.03
N SER A 87 18.07 -8.51 -24.18
CA SER A 87 17.66 -8.69 -22.77
C SER A 87 17.64 -7.37 -22.01
N ALA A 88 18.64 -6.51 -22.22
CA ALA A 88 18.68 -5.19 -21.60
C ALA A 88 17.53 -4.30 -22.11
N PHE A 89 17.23 -4.38 -23.41
CA PHE A 89 16.16 -3.61 -24.03
C PHE A 89 14.76 -4.05 -23.59
N LEU A 90 14.52 -5.36 -23.46
CA LEU A 90 13.29 -5.94 -22.92
C LEU A 90 13.09 -5.54 -21.45
N LEU A 91 14.16 -5.57 -20.65
CA LEU A 91 14.11 -5.16 -19.25
C LEU A 91 13.76 -3.67 -19.11
N ALA A 92 14.30 -2.81 -19.97
CA ALA A 92 13.96 -1.39 -20.03
C ALA A 92 12.46 -1.13 -20.23
N HIS A 93 11.84 -1.99 -21.05
CA HIS A 93 10.43 -1.91 -21.41
C HIS A 93 9.53 -2.78 -20.54
N SER A 94 10.05 -3.29 -19.42
CA SER A 94 9.27 -4.14 -18.52
C SER A 94 8.08 -3.41 -17.89
N CYS A 95 8.18 -2.10 -17.68
CA CYS A 95 7.10 -1.28 -17.11
C CYS A 95 6.20 -0.60 -18.17
N THR A 96 6.54 -0.65 -19.47
CA THR A 96 5.84 0.10 -20.51
C THR A 96 4.82 -0.72 -21.30
N GLY A 97 4.69 -2.02 -21.01
CA GLY A 97 3.79 -2.92 -21.75
C GLY A 97 4.29 -3.36 -23.13
N LEU A 98 5.42 -2.82 -23.59
CA LEU A 98 5.98 -3.04 -24.92
C LEU A 98 6.96 -4.23 -24.99
N SER A 99 7.30 -4.84 -23.86
CA SER A 99 8.24 -5.97 -23.78
C SER A 99 7.83 -7.18 -24.64
N VAL A 100 6.55 -7.58 -24.61
CA VAL A 100 6.06 -8.75 -25.37
C VAL A 100 6.06 -8.50 -26.90
N PRO A 101 5.58 -7.35 -27.42
CA PRO A 101 5.78 -6.99 -28.82
C PRO A 101 7.26 -6.98 -29.25
N LEU A 102 8.14 -6.45 -28.39
CA LEU A 102 9.59 -6.41 -28.66
C LEU A 102 10.21 -7.81 -28.70
N TYR A 103 9.71 -8.74 -27.90
CA TYR A 103 10.12 -10.14 -27.95
C TYR A 103 9.75 -10.81 -29.28
N HIS A 104 8.55 -10.57 -29.81
CA HIS A 104 8.21 -11.06 -31.15
C HIS A 104 9.14 -10.49 -32.23
N LYS A 105 9.55 -9.23 -32.10
CA LYS A 105 10.54 -8.61 -33.01
C LYS A 105 11.92 -9.27 -32.88
N MET A 106 12.34 -9.61 -31.65
CA MET A 106 13.58 -10.36 -31.41
C MET A 106 13.57 -11.73 -32.10
N LEU A 107 12.45 -12.46 -32.02
CA LEU A 107 12.28 -13.74 -32.70
C LEU A 107 12.31 -13.59 -34.23
N GLN A 108 11.69 -12.54 -34.78
CA GLN A 108 11.77 -12.22 -36.22
C GLN A 108 13.19 -11.91 -36.68
N SER A 109 14.03 -11.36 -35.81
CA SER A 109 15.47 -11.17 -36.06
C SER A 109 16.31 -12.44 -35.93
N ASN A 110 15.68 -13.62 -35.77
CA ASN A 110 16.34 -14.93 -35.59
C ASN A 110 17.29 -15.01 -34.38
N VAL A 111 17.07 -14.20 -33.34
CA VAL A 111 17.87 -14.27 -32.10
C VAL A 111 17.15 -15.15 -31.09
N ARG A 112 17.79 -16.24 -30.65
CA ARG A 112 17.23 -17.12 -29.62
C ARG A 112 17.23 -16.46 -28.24
N PRO A 113 16.12 -16.50 -27.49
CA PRO A 113 16.06 -16.01 -26.12
C PRO A 113 16.96 -16.81 -25.17
N ASN A 114 17.42 -16.15 -24.11
CA ASN A 114 18.10 -16.80 -22.99
C ASN A 114 17.33 -16.55 -21.68
N ALA A 115 17.84 -17.09 -20.56
CA ALA A 115 17.26 -16.89 -19.23
C ALA A 115 17.06 -15.40 -18.88
N TYR A 116 17.98 -14.51 -19.28
CA TYR A 116 17.85 -13.06 -19.02
C TYR A 116 16.71 -12.41 -19.81
N CYS A 117 16.46 -12.85 -21.05
CA CYS A 117 15.30 -12.39 -21.82
C CYS A 117 13.99 -12.83 -21.16
N TYR A 118 13.90 -14.10 -20.75
CA TYR A 118 12.69 -14.63 -20.12
C TYR A 118 12.41 -13.99 -18.75
N THR A 119 13.43 -13.78 -17.92
CA THR A 119 13.26 -13.08 -16.64
C THR A 119 12.78 -11.62 -16.83
N ALA A 120 13.27 -10.92 -17.86
CA ALA A 120 12.77 -9.58 -18.20
C ALA A 120 11.30 -9.60 -18.65
N LEU A 121 10.89 -10.59 -19.46
CA LEU A 121 9.52 -10.74 -19.92
C LEU A 121 8.55 -11.12 -18.80
N LEU A 122 8.95 -12.03 -17.92
CA LEU A 122 8.17 -12.44 -16.76
C LEU A 122 7.94 -11.27 -15.80
N LYS A 123 8.98 -10.47 -15.50
CA LYS A 123 8.85 -9.23 -14.72
C LYS A 123 7.88 -8.25 -15.37
N ALA A 124 7.91 -8.13 -16.70
CA ALA A 124 6.97 -7.28 -17.41
C ALA A 124 5.53 -7.78 -17.31
N CYS A 125 5.31 -9.09 -17.43
CA CYS A 125 3.98 -9.68 -17.27
C CYS A 125 3.44 -9.50 -15.85
N ALA A 126 4.30 -9.64 -14.84
CA ALA A 126 3.98 -9.40 -13.44
C ALA A 126 3.55 -7.94 -13.21
N ASN A 127 4.31 -6.97 -13.74
CA ASN A 127 4.00 -5.54 -13.60
C ASN A 127 2.71 -5.14 -14.32
N LEU A 128 2.37 -5.82 -15.43
CA LEU A 128 1.15 -5.57 -16.20
C LEU A 128 -0.09 -6.29 -15.65
N GLY A 129 0.08 -7.23 -14.71
CA GLY A 129 -1.01 -8.09 -14.24
C GLY A 129 -1.61 -8.99 -15.32
N SER A 130 -0.88 -9.28 -16.42
CA SER A 130 -1.46 -9.94 -17.59
C SER A 130 -1.19 -11.44 -17.62
N LEU A 131 -2.15 -12.22 -17.11
CA LEU A 131 -2.06 -13.68 -17.04
C LEU A 131 -1.83 -14.34 -18.40
N ASN A 132 -2.63 -13.97 -19.41
CA ASN A 132 -2.55 -14.56 -20.75
C ASN A 132 -1.15 -14.41 -21.37
N LYS A 133 -0.53 -13.24 -21.21
CA LYS A 133 0.84 -12.99 -21.70
C LYS A 133 1.86 -13.77 -20.88
N GLY A 134 1.69 -13.84 -19.56
CA GLY A 134 2.54 -14.63 -18.67
C GLY A 134 2.54 -16.12 -19.02
N MET A 135 1.36 -16.69 -19.31
CA MET A 135 1.22 -18.10 -19.72
C MET A 135 1.89 -18.37 -21.08
N LEU A 136 1.72 -17.48 -22.06
CA LEU A 136 2.42 -17.62 -23.36
C LEU A 136 3.93 -17.62 -23.20
N VAL A 137 4.46 -16.75 -22.32
CA VAL A 137 5.90 -16.71 -22.02
C VAL A 137 6.34 -17.99 -21.30
N HIS A 138 5.52 -18.53 -20.38
CA HIS A 138 5.78 -19.79 -19.71
C HIS A 138 5.84 -20.97 -20.70
N ASP A 139 4.89 -21.07 -21.64
CA ASP A 139 4.89 -22.12 -22.66
C ASP A 139 6.17 -22.08 -23.51
N ASN A 140 6.64 -20.88 -23.88
CA ASN A 140 7.88 -20.71 -24.62
C ASN A 140 9.12 -21.10 -23.78
N ILE A 141 9.13 -20.82 -22.47
CA ILE A 141 10.20 -21.25 -21.55
C ILE A 141 10.31 -22.77 -21.52
N VAL A 142 9.17 -23.47 -21.44
CA VAL A 142 9.12 -24.94 -21.43
C VAL A 142 9.57 -25.50 -22.79
N GLN A 143 9.13 -24.90 -23.90
CA GLN A 143 9.57 -25.30 -25.24
C GLN A 143 11.09 -25.14 -25.45
N ASP A 144 11.69 -24.08 -24.88
CA ASP A 144 13.13 -23.83 -24.94
C ASP A 144 13.94 -24.62 -23.90
N GLY A 145 13.28 -25.38 -23.01
CA GLY A 145 13.91 -26.19 -21.96
C GLY A 145 14.62 -25.38 -20.87
N LEU A 146 14.14 -24.16 -20.61
CA LEU A 146 14.69 -23.24 -19.61
C LEU A 146 13.86 -23.20 -18.31
N ASP A 147 12.85 -24.06 -18.19
CA ASP A 147 11.99 -24.23 -17.02
C ASP A 147 12.75 -24.78 -15.79
N LEU A 148 13.85 -25.49 -16.04
CA LEU A 148 14.78 -25.99 -15.01
C LEU A 148 15.82 -24.95 -14.55
N ASP A 149 15.96 -23.82 -15.23
CA ASP A 149 16.85 -22.74 -14.79
C ASP A 149 16.29 -22.08 -13.51
N LEU A 150 17.06 -22.12 -12.42
CA LEU A 150 16.63 -21.61 -11.12
C LEU A 150 16.19 -20.13 -11.15
N THR A 151 16.84 -19.31 -11.98
CA THR A 151 16.53 -17.87 -12.06
C THR A 151 15.22 -17.65 -12.79
N VAL A 152 15.01 -18.38 -13.90
CA VAL A 152 13.75 -18.35 -14.66
C VAL A 152 12.61 -18.90 -13.80
N ASN A 153 12.82 -20.05 -13.15
CA ASN A 153 11.82 -20.69 -12.28
C ASN A 153 11.39 -19.77 -11.13
N ASN A 154 12.33 -19.16 -10.39
CA ASN A 154 12.00 -18.23 -9.31
C ASN A 154 11.25 -16.98 -9.82
N THR A 155 11.62 -16.47 -11.00
CA THR A 155 10.92 -15.32 -11.61
C THR A 155 9.54 -15.70 -12.12
N LEU A 156 9.34 -16.95 -12.54
CA LEU A 156 8.05 -17.47 -12.99
C LEU A 156 7.08 -17.63 -11.81
N ILE A 157 7.57 -18.13 -10.67
CA ILE A 157 6.80 -18.16 -9.41
C ILE A 157 6.41 -16.74 -9.00
N ASP A 158 7.37 -15.79 -8.95
CA ASP A 158 7.11 -14.38 -8.61
C ASP A 158 6.06 -13.74 -9.54
N MET A 159 6.11 -14.05 -10.84
CA MET A 159 5.14 -13.56 -11.82
C MET A 159 3.73 -14.04 -11.51
N TYR A 160 3.53 -15.35 -11.32
CA TYR A 160 2.21 -15.90 -10.99
C TYR A 160 1.70 -15.39 -9.63
N VAL A 161 2.58 -15.28 -8.64
CA VAL A 161 2.27 -14.73 -7.31
C VAL A 161 1.74 -13.30 -7.40
N LYS A 162 2.41 -12.43 -8.16
CA LYS A 162 2.00 -11.02 -8.32
C LYS A 162 0.70 -10.84 -9.10
N ILE A 163 0.38 -11.78 -9.99
CA ILE A 163 -0.89 -11.80 -10.73
C ILE A 163 -2.04 -12.35 -9.86
N GLY A 164 -1.73 -13.08 -8.77
CA GLY A 164 -2.71 -13.73 -7.90
C GLY A 164 -3.02 -15.18 -8.27
N GLU A 165 -2.34 -15.74 -9.29
CA GLU A 165 -2.54 -17.12 -9.76
C GLU A 165 -1.70 -18.13 -8.97
N LEU A 166 -2.05 -18.28 -7.69
CA LEU A 166 -1.30 -19.09 -6.73
C LEU A 166 -1.25 -20.59 -7.07
N ALA A 167 -2.23 -21.11 -7.81
CA ALA A 167 -2.26 -22.51 -8.23
C ALA A 167 -1.14 -22.81 -9.23
N ASN A 168 -0.96 -21.94 -10.23
CA ASN A 168 0.10 -22.04 -11.21
C ASN A 168 1.47 -21.80 -10.55
N ALA A 169 1.58 -20.82 -9.65
CA ALA A 169 2.80 -20.61 -8.86
C ALA A 169 3.20 -21.87 -8.09
N HIS A 170 2.25 -22.55 -7.45
CA HIS A 170 2.49 -23.80 -6.72
C HIS A 170 2.90 -24.95 -7.65
N SER A 171 2.27 -25.07 -8.81
CA SER A 171 2.61 -26.10 -9.80
C SER A 171 4.06 -25.94 -10.27
N VAL A 172 4.47 -24.71 -10.60
CA VAL A 172 5.86 -24.39 -10.99
C VAL A 172 6.82 -24.71 -9.84
N PHE A 173 6.46 -24.34 -8.61
CA PHE A 173 7.24 -24.65 -7.42
C PHE A 173 7.44 -26.16 -7.23
N GLN A 174 6.39 -26.97 -7.36
CA GLN A 174 6.45 -28.43 -7.22
C GLN A 174 7.24 -29.10 -8.34
N SER A 175 7.20 -28.54 -9.56
CA SER A 175 7.96 -29.06 -10.70
C SER A 175 9.47 -28.84 -10.60
N SER A 176 9.92 -27.91 -9.74
CA SER A 176 11.34 -27.58 -9.60
C SER A 176 12.11 -28.71 -8.90
N HIS A 177 13.08 -29.30 -9.59
CA HIS A 177 13.95 -30.36 -9.05
C HIS A 177 14.94 -29.88 -7.99
N VAL A 178 15.30 -28.59 -8.01
CA VAL A 178 16.23 -27.98 -7.05
C VAL A 178 15.58 -26.72 -6.47
N GLN A 179 15.14 -26.80 -5.22
CA GLN A 179 14.50 -25.68 -4.52
C GLN A 179 15.52 -25.06 -3.55
N ASN A 180 16.00 -23.86 -3.86
CA ASN A 180 16.89 -23.13 -2.96
C ASN A 180 16.09 -22.20 -2.03
N VAL A 181 16.77 -21.55 -1.07
CA VAL A 181 16.12 -20.62 -0.12
C VAL A 181 15.26 -19.59 -0.84
N VAL A 182 15.71 -19.07 -1.99
CA VAL A 182 14.95 -18.08 -2.78
C VAL A 182 13.64 -18.69 -3.31
N THR A 183 13.69 -19.90 -3.88
CA THR A 183 12.49 -20.61 -4.39
C THR A 183 11.43 -20.77 -3.29
N TRP A 184 11.83 -21.22 -2.10
CA TRP A 184 10.94 -21.34 -0.93
C TRP A 184 10.42 -19.99 -0.45
N THR A 185 11.31 -19.00 -0.34
CA THR A 185 10.95 -17.65 0.10
C THR A 185 9.91 -17.05 -0.84
N THR A 186 10.09 -17.12 -2.16
CA THR A 186 9.19 -16.51 -3.15
C THR A 186 7.77 -17.07 -3.05
N ILE A 187 7.61 -18.40 -2.93
CA ILE A 187 6.28 -19.01 -2.81
C ILE A 187 5.62 -18.70 -1.45
N ILE A 188 6.41 -18.65 -0.37
CA ILE A 188 5.93 -18.27 0.98
C ILE A 188 5.47 -16.82 1.01
N THR A 189 6.28 -15.89 0.49
CA THR A 189 5.91 -14.47 0.34
C THR A 189 4.64 -14.35 -0.49
N GLY A 190 4.50 -15.16 -1.55
CA GLY A 190 3.31 -15.14 -2.38
C GLY A 190 2.03 -15.57 -1.67
N TYR A 191 2.08 -16.63 -0.87
CA TYR A 191 0.94 -17.01 -0.04
C TYR A 191 0.65 -15.99 1.07
N SER A 192 1.68 -15.39 1.66
CA SER A 192 1.54 -14.35 2.69
C SER A 192 0.83 -13.09 2.15
N VAL A 193 1.28 -12.57 1.01
CA VAL A 193 0.71 -11.35 0.40
C VAL A 193 -0.72 -11.55 -0.11
N ASN A 194 -1.09 -12.77 -0.51
CA ASN A 194 -2.43 -13.10 -0.98
C ASN A 194 -3.32 -13.70 0.14
N GLU A 195 -3.04 -13.36 1.41
CA GLU A 195 -3.84 -13.70 2.60
C GLU A 195 -4.14 -15.21 2.78
N CYS A 196 -3.27 -16.07 2.23
CA CYS A 196 -3.39 -17.53 2.29
C CYS A 196 -2.48 -18.10 3.39
N ALA A 197 -2.67 -17.65 4.64
CA ALA A 197 -1.84 -18.00 5.79
C ALA A 197 -1.57 -19.52 5.92
N PHE A 198 -2.61 -20.34 5.85
CA PHE A 198 -2.48 -21.80 5.99
C PHE A 198 -1.49 -22.42 5.00
N LYS A 199 -1.54 -22.02 3.72
CA LYS A 199 -0.62 -22.52 2.69
C LYS A 199 0.80 -21.97 2.89
N ALA A 200 0.95 -20.73 3.35
CA ALA A 200 2.25 -20.16 3.69
C ALA A 200 2.95 -20.99 4.78
N PHE A 201 2.23 -21.32 5.86
CA PHE A 201 2.75 -22.16 6.94
C PHE A 201 3.01 -23.60 6.50
N GLN A 202 2.16 -24.18 5.65
CA GLN A 202 2.38 -25.52 5.11
C GLN A 202 3.69 -25.60 4.31
N VAL A 203 3.94 -24.62 3.43
CA VAL A 203 5.17 -24.57 2.63
C VAL A 203 6.38 -24.25 3.50
N TYR A 204 6.24 -23.42 4.53
CA TYR A 204 7.28 -23.18 5.51
C TYR A 204 7.65 -24.44 6.31
N ALA A 205 6.67 -25.23 6.76
CA ALA A 205 6.93 -26.50 7.41
C ALA A 205 7.71 -27.46 6.49
N GLN A 206 7.32 -27.56 5.20
CA GLN A 206 8.05 -28.36 4.20
C GLN A 206 9.50 -27.87 3.98
N MET A 207 9.73 -26.56 4.05
CA MET A 207 11.08 -25.98 3.97
C MET A 207 11.95 -26.46 5.13
N LEU A 208 11.40 -26.46 6.36
CA LEU A 208 12.07 -26.93 7.57
C LEU A 208 12.31 -28.45 7.56
N GLU A 209 11.33 -29.24 7.10
CA GLU A 209 11.46 -30.69 6.93
C GLU A 209 12.59 -31.08 5.97
N LYS A 210 12.82 -30.27 4.93
CA LYS A 210 13.93 -30.46 3.99
C LYS A 210 15.25 -29.85 4.47
N HIS A 211 15.31 -29.40 5.73
CA HIS A 211 16.49 -28.78 6.34
C HIS A 211 17.03 -27.57 5.58
N VAL A 212 16.15 -26.82 4.91
CA VAL A 212 16.53 -25.56 4.25
C VAL A 212 16.35 -24.43 5.26
N SER A 213 17.44 -23.76 5.64
CA SER A 213 17.40 -22.70 6.64
C SER A 213 16.63 -21.46 6.14
N PRO A 214 15.61 -20.98 6.87
CA PRO A 214 14.93 -19.72 6.55
C PRO A 214 15.88 -18.53 6.63
N ASN A 215 15.69 -17.56 5.74
CA ASN A 215 16.39 -16.28 5.79
C ASN A 215 15.47 -15.16 6.34
N GLU A 216 16.03 -13.96 6.46
CA GLU A 216 15.33 -12.75 6.93
C GLU A 216 14.00 -12.52 6.19
N VAL A 217 14.00 -12.63 4.85
CA VAL A 217 12.81 -12.41 4.02
C VAL A 217 11.76 -13.51 4.24
N THR A 218 12.18 -14.75 4.47
CA THR A 218 11.27 -15.86 4.81
C THR A 218 10.55 -15.58 6.12
N PHE A 219 11.29 -15.17 7.16
CA PHE A 219 10.71 -14.84 8.45
C PHE A 219 9.76 -13.65 8.36
N VAL A 220 10.17 -12.55 7.72
CA VAL A 220 9.28 -11.40 7.51
C VAL A 220 7.98 -11.80 6.81
N SER A 221 8.06 -12.70 5.82
CA SER A 221 6.88 -13.18 5.09
C SER A 221 5.96 -14.05 5.96
N ILE A 222 6.52 -14.95 6.77
CA ILE A 222 5.73 -15.81 7.66
C ILE A 222 5.14 -15.03 8.83
N ILE A 223 5.89 -14.10 9.42
CA ILE A 223 5.42 -13.23 10.50
C ILE A 223 4.18 -12.45 10.05
N LYS A 224 4.20 -11.89 8.84
CA LYS A 224 3.04 -11.19 8.24
C LYS A 224 1.84 -12.10 7.95
N ALA A 225 2.08 -13.40 7.77
CA ALA A 225 1.02 -14.37 7.52
C ALA A 225 0.42 -14.96 8.81
N CYS A 226 0.97 -14.64 9.99
CA CYS A 226 0.49 -15.15 11.27
C CYS A 226 -0.96 -14.72 11.52
N PRO A 227 -1.88 -15.64 11.86
CA PRO A 227 -3.27 -15.29 12.15
C PRO A 227 -3.48 -14.79 13.59
N SER A 228 -2.56 -15.08 14.52
CA SER A 228 -2.63 -14.61 15.89
C SER A 228 -1.26 -14.43 16.53
N ALA A 229 -1.22 -13.75 17.68
CA ALA A 229 0.00 -13.56 18.46
C ALA A 229 0.64 -14.89 18.93
N LEU A 230 -0.12 -15.98 19.03
CA LEU A 230 0.42 -17.29 19.40
C LEU A 230 1.35 -17.82 18.30
N GLU A 231 0.93 -17.80 17.05
CA GLU A 231 1.77 -18.21 15.92
C GLU A 231 2.98 -17.28 15.77
N VAL A 232 2.82 -15.97 16.03
CA VAL A 232 3.96 -15.04 16.04
C VAL A 232 5.01 -15.48 17.06
N ARG A 233 4.62 -15.85 18.29
CA ARG A 233 5.56 -16.34 19.32
C ARG A 233 6.31 -17.61 18.90
N LEU A 234 5.63 -18.54 18.21
CA LEU A 234 6.28 -19.76 17.69
C LEU A 234 7.31 -19.42 16.62
N VAL A 235 6.97 -18.53 15.69
CA VAL A 235 7.90 -18.07 14.64
C VAL A 235 9.05 -17.27 15.25
N HIS A 236 8.76 -16.42 16.23
CA HIS A 236 9.77 -15.63 16.95
C HIS A 236 10.77 -16.53 17.69
N PHE A 237 10.32 -17.63 18.30
CA PHE A 237 11.23 -18.63 18.86
C PHE A 237 12.21 -19.18 17.81
N HIS A 238 11.73 -19.53 16.63
CA HIS A 238 12.59 -19.96 15.52
C HIS A 238 13.53 -18.85 14.99
N VAL A 239 13.09 -17.59 15.00
CA VAL A 239 13.96 -16.44 14.67
C VAL A 239 15.15 -16.37 15.63
N VAL A 240 14.90 -16.58 16.93
CA VAL A 240 15.94 -16.61 17.97
C VAL A 240 16.91 -17.77 17.74
N GLU A 241 16.40 -18.98 17.49
CA GLU A 241 17.22 -20.15 17.16
C GLU A 241 18.07 -19.94 15.89
N SER A 242 17.55 -19.19 14.93
CA SER A 242 18.23 -18.88 13.66
C SER A 242 19.24 -17.74 13.77
N SER A 243 19.49 -17.21 14.98
CA SER A 243 20.38 -16.06 15.22
C SER A 243 19.99 -14.78 14.47
N LEU A 244 18.69 -14.64 14.12
CA LEU A 244 18.15 -13.48 13.41
C LEU A 244 17.32 -12.55 14.33
N ALA A 245 17.31 -12.79 15.64
CA ALA A 245 16.58 -11.99 16.63
C ALA A 245 16.89 -10.49 16.59
N TRP A 246 18.13 -10.14 16.24
CA TRP A 246 18.62 -8.76 16.24
C TRP A 246 18.63 -8.13 14.85
N ASN A 247 18.12 -8.83 13.84
CA ASN A 247 18.06 -8.30 12.48
C ASN A 247 16.95 -7.23 12.39
N ILE A 248 17.29 -6.05 11.87
CA ILE A 248 16.36 -4.91 11.77
C ILE A 248 15.08 -5.23 10.98
N PHE A 249 15.19 -5.99 9.88
CA PHE A 249 14.03 -6.31 9.04
C PHE A 249 13.07 -7.26 9.75
N VAL A 250 13.60 -8.29 10.41
CA VAL A 250 12.81 -9.25 11.18
C VAL A 250 12.23 -8.57 12.43
N GLY A 251 13.04 -7.77 13.13
CA GLY A 251 12.63 -6.98 14.28
C GLY A 251 11.47 -6.03 13.97
N ASN A 252 11.56 -5.28 12.87
CA ASN A 252 10.48 -4.40 12.41
C ASN A 252 9.18 -5.17 12.15
N ALA A 253 9.27 -6.35 11.52
CA ALA A 253 8.10 -7.19 11.30
C ALA A 253 7.49 -7.72 12.62
N LEU A 254 8.33 -8.13 13.57
CA LEU A 254 7.88 -8.60 14.89
C LEU A 254 7.22 -7.48 15.71
N VAL A 255 7.86 -6.30 15.81
CA VAL A 255 7.30 -5.14 16.52
C VAL A 255 5.95 -4.76 15.93
N GLY A 256 5.85 -4.68 14.60
CA GLY A 256 4.61 -4.33 13.90
C GLY A 256 3.48 -5.33 14.17
N ILE A 257 3.72 -6.64 14.00
CA ILE A 257 2.64 -7.63 14.16
C ILE A 257 2.24 -7.82 15.63
N TYR A 258 3.17 -7.72 16.59
CA TYR A 258 2.83 -7.79 18.00
C TYR A 258 2.00 -6.58 18.41
N ALA A 259 2.34 -5.38 17.91
CA ALA A 259 1.55 -4.17 18.11
C ALA A 259 0.15 -4.28 17.50
N GLU A 260 0.03 -4.79 16.27
CA GLU A 260 -1.26 -5.00 15.59
C GLU A 260 -2.18 -5.97 16.35
N PHE A 261 -1.61 -7.00 16.99
CA PHE A 261 -2.37 -7.92 17.85
C PHE A 261 -2.58 -7.41 19.29
N GLY A 262 -2.24 -6.15 19.60
CA GLY A 262 -2.40 -5.55 20.93
C GLY A 262 -1.43 -6.10 22.00
N ASN A 263 -0.44 -6.89 21.60
CA ASN A 263 0.52 -7.51 22.52
C ASN A 263 1.77 -6.62 22.68
N ILE A 264 1.54 -5.45 23.29
CA ILE A 264 2.53 -4.38 23.40
C ILE A 264 3.75 -4.75 24.24
N GLU A 265 3.62 -5.66 25.21
CA GLU A 265 4.77 -6.09 26.03
C GLU A 265 5.78 -6.89 25.20
N ASP A 266 5.32 -7.81 24.34
CA ASP A 266 6.20 -8.55 23.44
C ASP A 266 6.80 -7.62 22.37
N ALA A 267 6.01 -6.66 21.85
CA ALA A 267 6.50 -5.64 20.92
C ALA A 267 7.60 -4.78 21.57
N ARG A 268 7.39 -4.34 22.81
CA ARG A 268 8.35 -3.56 23.61
C ARG A 268 9.62 -4.37 23.86
N PHE A 269 9.47 -5.65 24.22
CA PHE A 269 10.61 -6.53 24.43
C PHE A 269 11.49 -6.58 23.19
N VAL A 270 10.94 -6.85 22.01
CA VAL A 270 11.72 -6.87 20.75
C VAL A 270 12.32 -5.51 20.47
N PHE A 271 11.52 -4.43 20.61
CA PHE A 271 11.96 -3.06 20.37
C PHE A 271 13.19 -2.69 21.20
N GLU A 272 13.16 -2.87 22.51
CA GLU A 272 14.25 -2.49 23.43
C GLU A 272 15.54 -3.26 23.12
N HIS A 273 15.40 -4.47 22.62
CA HIS A 273 16.48 -5.40 22.30
C HIS A 273 17.15 -5.14 20.95
N LEU A 274 16.51 -4.43 20.01
CA LEU A 274 17.14 -4.06 18.73
C LEU A 274 18.30 -3.07 18.92
N ILE A 275 19.48 -3.41 18.39
CA ILE A 275 20.71 -2.60 18.52
C ILE A 275 20.58 -1.26 17.79
N GLU A 276 20.14 -1.31 16.53
CA GLU A 276 19.82 -0.15 15.73
C GLU A 276 18.32 -0.14 15.48
N LYS A 277 17.70 1.03 15.58
CA LYS A 277 16.28 1.24 15.35
C LYS A 277 16.15 2.26 14.24
N ASP A 278 15.44 1.90 13.17
CA ASP A 278 15.17 2.83 12.10
C ASP A 278 13.83 3.54 12.33
N VAL A 279 13.51 4.49 11.45
CA VAL A 279 12.24 5.23 11.50
C VAL A 279 11.04 4.27 11.59
N VAL A 280 11.09 3.13 10.88
CA VAL A 280 10.01 2.14 10.84
C VAL A 280 9.85 1.45 12.20
N THR A 281 10.94 1.08 12.87
CA THR A 281 10.91 0.49 14.21
C THR A 281 10.20 1.42 15.20
N TRP A 282 10.59 2.71 15.20
CA TRP A 282 10.02 3.73 16.08
C TRP A 282 8.55 4.01 15.74
N SER A 283 8.23 4.22 14.47
CA SER A 283 6.84 4.50 14.04
C SER A 283 5.90 3.34 14.38
N SER A 284 6.35 2.08 14.25
CA SER A 284 5.54 0.89 14.57
C SER A 284 5.27 0.76 16.06
N MET A 285 6.26 1.04 16.91
CA MET A 285 6.08 1.02 18.36
C MET A 285 5.16 2.14 18.84
N ILE A 286 5.30 3.34 18.27
CA ILE A 286 4.42 4.49 18.54
C ILE A 286 2.98 4.16 18.10
N GLU A 287 2.81 3.47 16.97
CA GLU A 287 1.51 3.00 16.50
C GLU A 287 0.85 2.03 17.49
N GLY A 288 1.59 1.04 17.99
CA GLY A 288 1.09 0.10 18.99
C GLY A 288 0.57 0.80 20.24
N TYR A 289 1.34 1.75 20.79
CA TYR A 289 0.87 2.54 21.94
C TYR A 289 -0.34 3.42 21.60
N ALA A 290 -0.40 3.97 20.38
CA ALA A 290 -1.53 4.77 19.92
C ALA A 290 -2.83 3.96 19.84
N GLN A 291 -2.75 2.72 19.34
CA GLN A 291 -3.90 1.82 19.19
C GLN A 291 -4.43 1.34 20.55
N GLU A 292 -3.55 1.05 21.51
CA GLU A 292 -3.93 0.72 22.90
C GLU A 292 -4.34 1.94 23.75
N GLY A 293 -4.37 3.14 23.16
CA GLY A 293 -4.76 4.38 23.87
C GLY A 293 -3.72 4.89 24.89
N GLN A 294 -2.51 4.33 24.90
CA GLN A 294 -1.42 4.71 25.80
C GLN A 294 -0.62 5.91 25.26
N VAL A 295 -1.30 7.05 25.09
CA VAL A 295 -0.73 8.25 24.45
C VAL A 295 0.53 8.75 25.16
N SER A 296 0.57 8.70 26.50
CA SER A 296 1.75 9.15 27.26
C SER A 296 3.02 8.41 26.86
N GLU A 297 2.93 7.09 26.64
CA GLU A 297 4.06 6.28 26.19
C GLU A 297 4.40 6.55 24.72
N ALA A 298 3.39 6.76 23.86
CA ALA A 298 3.60 7.15 22.47
C ALA A 298 4.41 8.46 22.34
N PHE A 299 4.06 9.49 23.13
CA PHE A 299 4.81 10.77 23.16
C PHE A 299 6.17 10.65 23.82
N ARG A 300 6.31 9.80 24.84
CA ARG A 300 7.61 9.50 25.45
C ARG A 300 8.54 8.90 24.40
N LEU A 301 8.08 7.91 23.63
CA LEU A 301 8.87 7.32 22.55
C LEU A 301 9.17 8.31 21.43
N PHE A 302 8.22 9.16 21.04
CA PHE A 302 8.47 10.21 20.06
C PHE A 302 9.57 11.19 20.50
N THR A 303 9.56 11.60 21.76
CA THR A 303 10.60 12.48 22.32
C THR A 303 11.98 11.84 22.26
N VAL A 304 12.07 10.53 22.55
CA VAL A 304 13.35 9.79 22.44
C VAL A 304 13.74 9.60 20.99
N MET A 305 12.80 9.26 20.10
CA MET A 305 13.02 9.14 18.66
C MET A 305 13.66 10.42 18.12
N TRP A 306 13.16 11.59 18.49
CA TRP A 306 13.72 12.89 18.04
C TRP A 306 15.22 13.06 18.31
N GLN A 307 15.74 12.40 19.34
CA GLN A 307 17.15 12.47 19.72
C GLN A 307 18.03 11.50 18.90
N GLU A 308 17.44 10.46 18.32
CA GLU A 308 18.16 9.39 17.60
C GLU A 308 17.93 9.44 16.10
N VAL A 309 16.68 9.62 15.67
CA VAL A 309 16.23 9.52 14.28
C VAL A 309 15.12 10.54 13.99
N GLU A 310 15.26 11.29 12.90
CA GLU A 310 14.24 12.26 12.48
C GLU A 310 12.89 11.57 12.20
N PRO A 311 11.79 12.01 12.83
CA PRO A 311 10.46 11.46 12.58
C PRO A 311 9.97 11.72 11.16
N ASN A 312 9.27 10.74 10.60
CA ASN A 312 8.61 10.91 9.32
C ASN A 312 7.12 11.20 9.49
N LYS A 313 6.45 11.44 8.36
CA LYS A 313 5.00 11.68 8.29
C LYS A 313 4.16 10.60 9.00
N VAL A 314 4.55 9.32 8.91
CA VAL A 314 3.82 8.21 9.53
C VAL A 314 3.85 8.34 11.04
N THR A 315 4.99 8.71 11.64
CA THR A 315 5.09 8.96 13.08
C THR A 315 4.10 10.03 13.55
N TYR A 316 4.00 11.17 12.85
CA TYR A 316 3.05 12.23 13.21
C TYR A 316 1.59 11.80 13.07
N VAL A 317 1.26 11.05 12.02
CA VAL A 317 -0.10 10.49 11.84
C VAL A 317 -0.44 9.56 13.01
N ASN A 318 0.49 8.70 13.43
CA ASN A 318 0.27 7.76 14.53
C ASN A 318 0.08 8.49 15.87
N LEU A 319 0.84 9.56 16.15
CA LEU A 319 0.64 10.39 17.34
C LEU A 319 -0.70 11.14 17.32
N ALA A 320 -1.08 11.69 16.16
CA ALA A 320 -2.35 12.38 16.03
C ALA A 320 -3.53 11.43 16.28
N LYS A 321 -3.47 10.20 15.73
CA LYS A 321 -4.45 9.13 16.04
C LYS A 321 -4.49 8.81 17.53
N ALA A 322 -3.33 8.68 18.19
CA ALA A 322 -3.27 8.44 19.64
C ALA A 322 -4.07 9.52 20.42
N CYS A 323 -3.86 10.79 20.07
CA CYS A 323 -4.55 11.92 20.72
C CYS A 323 -6.05 11.94 20.46
N THR A 324 -6.53 11.49 19.29
CA THR A 324 -7.98 11.46 19.00
C THR A 324 -8.74 10.57 19.98
N ASN A 325 -8.10 9.54 20.54
CA ASN A 325 -8.71 8.60 21.48
C ASN A 325 -8.82 9.16 22.91
N MET A 326 -8.07 10.21 23.25
CA MET A 326 -8.03 10.79 24.60
C MET A 326 -8.67 12.19 24.71
N GLU A 327 -9.16 12.77 23.60
CA GLU A 327 -9.74 14.12 23.54
C GLU A 327 -8.88 15.20 24.26
N SER A 328 -7.54 15.02 24.27
CA SER A 328 -6.61 15.88 25.00
C SER A 328 -6.11 17.03 24.14
N VAL A 329 -6.55 18.25 24.47
CA VAL A 329 -6.13 19.50 23.81
C VAL A 329 -4.63 19.78 23.97
N ALA A 330 -4.06 19.50 25.14
CA ALA A 330 -2.65 19.79 25.43
C ALA A 330 -1.69 18.96 24.55
N SER A 331 -1.98 17.67 24.40
CA SER A 331 -1.20 16.76 23.54
C SER A 331 -1.36 17.12 22.06
N SER A 332 -2.55 17.57 21.65
CA SER A 332 -2.83 18.01 20.27
C SER A 332 -2.00 19.23 19.88
N ASN A 333 -1.86 20.21 20.78
CA ASN A 333 -1.08 21.43 20.55
C ASN A 333 0.42 21.17 20.41
N LEU A 334 0.96 20.18 21.13
CA LEU A 334 2.36 19.79 20.99
C LEU A 334 2.66 19.22 19.59
N ILE A 335 1.76 18.38 19.05
CA ILE A 335 1.91 17.84 17.70
C ILE A 335 1.81 18.97 16.66
N TYR A 336 0.88 19.90 16.82
CA TYR A 336 0.69 20.97 15.86
C TYR A 336 1.90 21.91 15.76
N GLY A 337 2.49 22.30 16.90
CA GLY A 337 3.70 23.11 16.91
C GLY A 337 4.83 22.46 16.12
N THR A 338 5.08 21.17 16.37
CA THR A 338 6.12 20.40 15.67
C THR A 338 5.82 20.20 14.17
N VAL A 339 4.56 19.94 13.79
CA VAL A 339 4.16 19.76 12.39
C VAL A 339 4.32 21.05 11.57
N ILE A 340 4.09 22.22 12.18
CA ILE A 340 4.31 23.52 11.53
C ILE A 340 5.80 23.78 11.33
N GLU A 341 6.61 23.54 12.36
CA GLU A 341 8.07 23.74 12.32
C GLU A 341 8.72 22.93 11.20
N GLU A 342 8.26 21.69 10.98
CA GLU A 342 8.75 20.80 9.92
C GLU A 342 8.16 21.09 8.52
N GLY A 343 7.27 22.07 8.38
CA GLY A 343 6.73 22.48 7.08
C GLY A 343 5.77 21.46 6.44
N PHE A 344 5.22 20.52 7.20
CA PHE A 344 4.24 19.55 6.69
C PHE A 344 2.81 20.10 6.58
N ASN A 345 2.61 21.39 6.85
CA ASN A 345 1.31 22.08 6.75
C ASN A 345 0.67 22.03 5.34
N SER A 346 1.46 21.76 4.30
CA SER A 346 0.99 21.62 2.92
C SER A 346 0.54 20.19 2.55
N ASP A 347 0.78 19.20 3.42
CA ASP A 347 0.42 17.81 3.17
C ASP A 347 -1.05 17.54 3.52
N THR A 348 -1.84 17.12 2.51
CA THR A 348 -3.28 16.89 2.67
C THR A 348 -3.60 15.75 3.65
N LEU A 349 -2.79 14.69 3.71
CA LEU A 349 -3.07 13.53 4.57
C LEU A 349 -2.81 13.88 6.04
N LEU A 350 -1.64 14.45 6.33
CA LEU A 350 -1.30 14.86 7.69
C LEU A 350 -2.21 16.01 8.14
N GLY A 351 -2.45 17.00 7.29
CA GLY A 351 -3.38 18.09 7.60
C GLY A 351 -4.81 17.62 7.87
N THR A 352 -5.32 16.65 7.11
CA THR A 352 -6.65 16.06 7.38
C THR A 352 -6.68 15.31 8.72
N THR A 353 -5.61 14.60 9.07
CA THR A 353 -5.49 13.90 10.37
C THR A 353 -5.46 14.90 11.53
N MET A 354 -4.74 16.01 11.38
CA MET A 354 -4.67 17.08 12.39
C MET A 354 -6.01 17.80 12.54
N ILE A 355 -6.74 18.02 11.44
CA ILE A 355 -8.11 18.56 11.48
C ILE A 355 -9.03 17.62 12.26
N ASP A 356 -8.96 16.31 12.02
CA ASP A 356 -9.75 15.32 12.77
C ASP A 356 -9.48 15.40 14.27
N LEU A 357 -8.20 15.47 14.64
CA LEU A 357 -7.77 15.63 16.02
C LEU A 357 -8.37 16.87 16.68
N TYR A 358 -8.16 18.04 16.08
CA TYR A 358 -8.66 19.29 16.66
C TYR A 358 -10.18 19.37 16.68
N ALA A 359 -10.85 18.88 15.65
CA ALA A 359 -12.30 18.90 15.58
C ALA A 359 -12.93 17.94 16.62
N LYS A 360 -12.33 16.77 16.87
CA LYS A 360 -12.74 15.86 17.95
C LYS A 360 -12.50 16.44 19.34
N CYS A 361 -11.40 17.16 19.54
CA CYS A 361 -11.12 17.88 20.78
C CYS A 361 -11.98 19.15 20.97
N GLY A 362 -12.84 19.52 20.00
CA GLY A 362 -13.68 20.72 20.07
C GLY A 362 -12.95 22.05 19.78
N CYS A 363 -11.67 21.99 19.41
CA CYS A 363 -10.83 23.14 19.06
C CYS A 363 -11.08 23.58 17.61
N PHE A 364 -12.29 24.08 17.34
CA PHE A 364 -12.71 24.41 15.98
C PHE A 364 -11.97 25.60 15.35
N GLU A 365 -11.36 26.48 16.14
CA GLU A 365 -10.57 27.59 15.60
C GLU A 365 -9.31 27.07 14.90
N ASP A 366 -8.57 26.19 15.58
CA ASP A 366 -7.36 25.55 15.04
C ASP A 366 -7.70 24.60 13.88
N ALA A 367 -8.76 23.80 14.02
CA ALA A 367 -9.26 22.94 12.95
C ALA A 367 -9.60 23.75 11.68
N ASN A 368 -10.29 24.89 11.83
CA ASN A 368 -10.61 25.78 10.71
C ASN A 368 -9.37 26.47 10.12
N ALA A 369 -8.38 26.82 10.94
CA ALA A 369 -7.13 27.42 10.46
C ALA A 369 -6.37 26.43 9.57
N LEU A 370 -6.21 25.18 10.04
CA LEU A 370 -5.63 24.08 9.28
C LEU A 370 -6.41 23.79 8.00
N PHE A 371 -7.73 23.69 8.09
CA PHE A 371 -8.60 23.47 6.94
C PHE A 371 -8.44 24.54 5.86
N LYS A 372 -8.28 25.80 6.26
CA LYS A 372 -8.03 26.92 5.34
C LYS A 372 -6.63 26.87 4.72
N ALA A 373 -5.63 26.43 5.48
CA ALA A 373 -4.24 26.35 5.02
C ALA A 373 -3.99 25.23 4.00
N LEU A 374 -4.84 24.20 3.94
CA LEU A 374 -4.69 23.09 3.00
C LEU A 374 -4.80 23.56 1.53
N PRO A 375 -3.83 23.19 0.66
CA PRO A 375 -3.82 23.61 -0.75
C PRO A 375 -4.89 22.90 -1.58
N VAL A 376 -5.22 21.66 -1.22
CA VAL A 376 -6.25 20.85 -1.86
C VAL A 376 -7.10 20.21 -0.77
N ARG A 377 -8.41 20.42 -0.85
CA ARG A 377 -9.40 19.81 0.03
C ARG A 377 -10.16 18.76 -0.77
N ASN A 378 -10.26 17.56 -0.24
CA ASN A 378 -10.99 16.47 -0.87
C ASN A 378 -12.22 16.10 -0.02
N VAL A 379 -12.97 15.10 -0.48
CA VAL A 379 -14.15 14.58 0.21
C VAL A 379 -13.85 14.19 1.66
N VAL A 380 -12.68 13.62 1.92
CA VAL A 380 -12.27 13.19 3.27
C VAL A 380 -12.09 14.41 4.16
N THR A 381 -11.34 15.43 3.73
CA THR A 381 -11.10 16.66 4.51
C THR A 381 -12.40 17.37 4.91
N TRP A 382 -13.36 17.50 3.98
CA TRP A 382 -14.68 18.06 4.27
C TRP A 382 -15.50 17.19 5.23
N THR A 383 -15.50 15.87 5.01
CA THR A 383 -16.21 14.91 5.87
C THR A 383 -15.67 14.93 7.30
N THR A 384 -14.35 15.07 7.48
CA THR A 384 -13.72 15.21 8.79
C THR A 384 -14.25 16.44 9.55
N MET A 385 -14.31 17.61 8.92
CA MET A 385 -14.88 18.81 9.53
C MET A 385 -16.35 18.64 9.91
N ILE A 386 -17.15 18.06 9.01
CA ILE A 386 -18.58 17.80 9.25
C ILE A 386 -18.75 16.85 10.44
N SER A 387 -17.96 15.78 10.50
CA SER A 387 -18.00 14.78 11.56
C SER A 387 -17.60 15.35 12.92
N GLY A 388 -16.54 16.17 12.96
CA GLY A 388 -16.14 16.84 14.20
C GLY A 388 -17.19 17.83 14.70
N TYR A 389 -17.80 18.63 13.81
CA TYR A 389 -18.91 19.49 14.21
C TYR A 389 -20.15 18.69 14.65
N ALA A 390 -20.43 17.57 14.00
CA ALA A 390 -21.53 16.68 14.34
C ALA A 390 -21.35 16.07 15.75
N LEU A 391 -20.14 15.62 16.09
CA LEU A 391 -19.80 15.06 17.40
C LEU A 391 -20.13 16.02 18.55
N HIS A 392 -19.83 17.31 18.36
CA HIS A 392 -20.09 18.35 19.36
C HIS A 392 -21.49 18.99 19.24
N GLY A 393 -22.39 18.42 18.43
CA GLY A 393 -23.75 18.92 18.26
C GLY A 393 -23.85 20.28 17.55
N ASN A 394 -22.80 20.77 16.91
CA ASN A 394 -22.77 22.07 16.25
C ASN A 394 -23.34 21.99 14.82
N ILE A 395 -24.66 22.11 14.73
CA ILE A 395 -25.36 22.07 13.44
C ILE A 395 -24.96 23.18 12.47
N HIS A 396 -24.69 24.38 12.97
CA HIS A 396 -24.34 25.50 12.09
C HIS A 396 -23.01 25.27 11.38
N GLY A 397 -22.00 24.79 12.12
CA GLY A 397 -20.70 24.41 11.56
C GLY A 397 -20.82 23.28 10.55
N ALA A 398 -21.50 22.18 10.91
CA ALA A 398 -21.67 21.03 10.03
C ALA A 398 -22.38 21.39 8.71
N LEU A 399 -23.45 22.19 8.77
CA LEU A 399 -24.20 22.61 7.57
C LEU A 399 -23.40 23.56 6.68
N LYS A 400 -22.63 24.47 7.28
CA LYS A 400 -21.73 25.36 6.53
C LYS A 400 -20.64 24.57 5.81
N CYS A 401 -20.13 23.52 6.45
CA CYS A 401 -19.15 22.63 5.81
C CYS A 401 -19.79 21.80 4.69
N TYR A 402 -21.01 21.29 4.90
CA TYR A 402 -21.74 20.56 3.87
C TYR A 402 -22.02 21.42 2.62
N SER A 403 -22.47 22.66 2.79
CA SER A 403 -22.70 23.56 1.66
C SER A 403 -21.40 23.90 0.93
N GLY A 404 -20.32 24.20 1.68
CA GLY A 404 -19.01 24.49 1.10
C GLY A 404 -18.45 23.32 0.28
N MET A 405 -18.62 22.09 0.77
CA MET A 405 -18.25 20.87 0.04
C MET A 405 -18.97 20.78 -1.32
N GLN A 406 -20.27 21.07 -1.35
CA GLN A 406 -21.07 21.05 -2.58
C GLN A 406 -20.70 22.19 -3.54
N GLU A 407 -20.40 23.38 -3.01
CA GLU A 407 -19.95 24.54 -3.79
C GLU A 407 -18.59 24.28 -4.47
N GLU A 408 -17.69 23.51 -3.85
CA GLU A 408 -16.45 23.04 -4.46
C GLU A 408 -16.66 21.88 -5.47
N GLY A 409 -17.92 21.49 -5.73
CA GLY A 409 -18.27 20.44 -6.69
C GLY A 409 -17.97 19.02 -6.20
N LEU A 410 -17.68 18.85 -4.90
CA LEU A 410 -17.38 17.55 -4.30
C LEU A 410 -18.68 16.87 -3.88
N LYS A 411 -18.84 15.61 -4.27
CA LYS A 411 -20.01 14.81 -3.89
C LYS A 411 -19.85 14.24 -2.47
N PRO A 412 -20.80 14.47 -1.56
CA PRO A 412 -20.90 13.79 -0.27
C PRO A 412 -20.81 12.29 -0.43
N ASN A 413 -20.05 11.63 0.46
CA ASN A 413 -19.97 10.18 0.50
C ASN A 413 -20.87 9.62 1.62
N GLU A 414 -20.83 8.31 1.77
CA GLU A 414 -21.54 7.58 2.81
C GLU A 414 -21.25 8.15 4.22
N ALA A 415 -19.97 8.29 4.58
CA ALA A 415 -19.56 8.84 5.87
C ALA A 415 -20.06 10.28 6.11
N THR A 416 -20.12 11.12 5.07
CA THR A 416 -20.68 12.49 5.17
C THR A 416 -22.14 12.45 5.62
N PHE A 417 -22.96 11.60 5.01
CA PHE A 417 -24.37 11.48 5.34
C PHE A 417 -24.60 10.84 6.70
N LEU A 418 -23.81 9.82 7.07
CA LEU A 418 -23.88 9.23 8.40
C LEU A 418 -23.66 10.29 9.50
N SER A 419 -22.64 11.14 9.35
CA SER A 419 -22.35 12.21 10.32
C SER A 419 -23.48 13.25 10.42
N LEU A 420 -24.09 13.63 9.29
CA LEU A 420 -25.23 14.56 9.27
C LEU A 420 -26.51 13.95 9.87
N LEU A 421 -26.79 12.68 9.57
CA LEU A 421 -27.94 11.96 10.11
C LEU A 421 -27.80 11.72 11.60
N SER A 422 -26.60 11.34 12.06
CA SER A 422 -26.27 11.22 13.48
C SER A 422 -26.51 12.55 14.20
N LEU A 423 -26.01 13.66 13.65
CA LEU A 423 -26.26 15.00 14.19
C LEU A 423 -27.75 15.34 14.28
N CYS A 424 -28.53 15.03 13.24
CA CYS A 424 -29.98 15.24 13.25
C CYS A 424 -30.66 14.36 14.31
N ASN A 425 -30.21 13.11 14.48
CA ASN A 425 -30.70 12.20 15.51
C ASN A 425 -30.43 12.73 16.93
N HIS A 426 -29.19 13.17 17.19
CA HIS A 426 -28.80 13.74 18.49
C HIS A 426 -29.60 15.01 18.83
N LEU A 427 -29.86 15.87 17.84
CA LEU A 427 -30.60 17.12 18.04
C LEU A 427 -32.13 17.00 17.87
N GLY A 428 -32.65 15.82 17.52
CA GLY A 428 -34.09 15.59 17.29
C GLY A 428 -34.66 16.30 16.05
N LEU A 429 -33.85 16.57 15.04
CA LEU A 429 -34.21 17.37 13.86
C LEU A 429 -34.80 16.51 12.73
N VAL A 430 -36.04 16.04 12.93
CA VAL A 430 -36.73 15.11 12.01
C VAL A 430 -36.70 15.57 10.55
N HIS A 431 -37.15 16.80 10.29
CA HIS A 431 -37.27 17.32 8.92
C HIS A 431 -35.90 17.35 8.21
N LYS A 432 -34.84 17.79 8.89
CA LYS A 432 -33.49 17.81 8.30
C LYS A 432 -32.94 16.41 8.08
N GLY A 433 -33.18 15.49 9.02
CA GLY A 433 -32.83 14.08 8.86
C GLY A 433 -33.43 13.49 7.59
N CYS A 434 -34.74 13.66 7.38
CA CYS A 434 -35.41 13.19 6.15
C CYS A 434 -34.80 13.81 4.90
N THR A 435 -34.57 15.13 4.89
CA THR A 435 -33.99 15.80 3.71
C THR A 435 -32.58 15.29 3.37
N PHE A 436 -31.77 14.94 4.37
CA PHE A 436 -30.44 14.36 4.12
C PHE A 436 -30.53 12.94 3.63
N PHE A 437 -31.42 12.14 4.19
CA PHE A 437 -31.64 10.75 3.76
C PHE A 437 -32.14 10.69 2.31
N GLU A 438 -33.09 11.55 1.93
CA GLU A 438 -33.56 11.67 0.53
C GLU A 438 -32.45 12.17 -0.40
N SER A 439 -31.70 13.19 0.03
CA SER A 439 -30.55 13.73 -0.72
C SER A 439 -29.46 12.68 -0.98
N MET A 440 -29.22 11.79 -0.02
CA MET A 440 -28.27 10.67 -0.13
C MET A 440 -28.63 9.77 -1.33
N VAL A 441 -29.89 9.35 -1.40
CA VAL A 441 -30.40 8.49 -2.48
C VAL A 441 -30.37 9.22 -3.83
N LEU A 442 -30.78 10.49 -3.86
CA LEU A 442 -30.78 11.31 -5.08
C LEU A 442 -29.37 11.52 -5.66
N GLN A 443 -28.35 11.58 -4.78
CA GLN A 443 -26.95 11.72 -5.19
C GLN A 443 -26.28 10.40 -5.54
N GLY A 444 -27.01 9.27 -5.49
CA GLY A 444 -26.54 7.95 -5.87
C GLY A 444 -25.72 7.25 -4.79
N VAL A 445 -25.79 7.69 -3.54
CA VAL A 445 -25.16 7.02 -2.39
C VAL A 445 -26.15 6.00 -1.84
N ILE A 446 -25.76 4.72 -1.80
CA ILE A 446 -26.62 3.63 -1.35
C ILE A 446 -26.71 3.67 0.19
N PRO A 447 -27.91 3.77 0.79
CA PRO A 447 -28.03 3.81 2.24
C PRO A 447 -27.65 2.49 2.91
N ALA A 448 -26.59 2.48 3.70
CA ALA A 448 -26.19 1.34 4.52
C ALA A 448 -27.08 1.16 5.76
N VAL A 449 -26.82 0.09 6.53
CA VAL A 449 -27.59 -0.30 7.71
C VAL A 449 -27.56 0.81 8.77
N GLU A 450 -26.43 1.48 8.91
CA GLU A 450 -26.15 2.56 9.88
C GLU A 450 -27.00 3.80 9.60
N HIS A 451 -27.22 4.16 8.32
CA HIS A 451 -28.05 5.29 7.94
C HIS A 451 -29.53 5.04 8.29
N HIS A 452 -30.02 3.84 8.01
CA HIS A 452 -31.36 3.41 8.40
C HIS A 452 -31.52 3.40 9.93
N HIS A 453 -30.50 2.93 10.64
CA HIS A 453 -30.47 2.97 12.09
C HIS A 453 -30.61 4.41 12.63
N CYS A 454 -29.82 5.37 12.13
CA CYS A 454 -29.90 6.76 12.58
C CYS A 454 -31.29 7.39 12.35
N ILE A 455 -31.90 7.17 11.18
CA ILE A 455 -33.24 7.70 10.87
C ILE A 455 -34.32 7.02 11.71
N MET A 456 -34.24 5.70 11.88
CA MET A 456 -35.20 4.96 12.70
C MET A 456 -35.10 5.38 14.16
N ASP A 457 -33.90 5.60 14.69
CA ASP A 457 -33.67 6.12 16.05
C ASP A 457 -34.26 7.53 16.20
N LEU A 458 -34.07 8.40 15.21
CA LEU A 458 -34.62 9.76 15.18
C LEU A 458 -36.17 9.74 15.20
N PHE A 459 -36.81 8.88 14.40
CA PHE A 459 -38.26 8.70 14.44
C PHE A 459 -38.74 8.07 15.75
N GLY A 460 -37.96 7.14 16.30
CA GLY A 460 -38.20 6.52 17.60
C GLY A 460 -38.27 7.55 18.72
N ARG A 461 -37.23 8.39 18.85
CA ARG A 461 -37.13 9.43 19.88
C ARG A 461 -38.22 10.49 19.80
N THR A 462 -38.68 10.78 18.58
CA THR A 462 -39.67 11.82 18.32
C THR A 462 -41.11 11.29 18.34
N GLY A 463 -41.30 10.01 18.65
CA GLY A 463 -42.61 9.36 18.76
C GLY A 463 -43.26 8.98 17.43
N SER A 464 -42.57 9.17 16.30
CA SER A 464 -43.05 8.85 14.94
C SER A 464 -42.89 7.36 14.61
N LEU A 465 -43.38 6.49 15.49
CA LEU A 465 -43.08 5.05 15.48
C LEU A 465 -43.55 4.31 14.22
N LYS A 466 -44.60 4.79 13.54
CA LYS A 466 -45.07 4.22 12.26
C LYS A 466 -44.11 4.47 11.11
N LEU A 467 -43.43 5.62 11.10
CA LEU A 467 -42.41 5.92 10.09
C LEU A 467 -41.14 5.09 10.39
N ALA A 468 -40.82 4.91 11.67
CA ALA A 468 -39.71 4.07 12.09
C ALA A 468 -39.86 2.60 11.63
N THR A 469 -41.08 2.04 11.66
CA THR A 469 -41.33 0.68 11.12
C THR A 469 -41.17 0.61 9.60
N VAL A 470 -41.59 1.64 8.86
CA VAL A 470 -41.39 1.67 7.39
C VAL A 470 -39.91 1.68 7.04
N VAL A 471 -39.09 2.38 7.83
CA VAL A 471 -37.62 2.41 7.63
C VAL A 471 -36.97 1.07 7.99
N LEU A 472 -37.51 0.35 8.98
CA LEU A 472 -37.07 -1.01 9.28
C LEU A 472 -37.32 -1.96 8.10
N ASP A 473 -38.49 -1.84 7.46
CA ASP A 473 -38.88 -2.65 6.30
C ASP A 473 -38.02 -2.37 5.05
N SER A 474 -37.54 -1.14 4.90
CA SER A 474 -36.69 -0.74 3.77
C SER A 474 -35.20 -0.98 3.99
N SER A 475 -34.81 -1.55 5.14
CA SER A 475 -33.41 -1.79 5.49
C SER A 475 -32.75 -2.84 4.57
N PRO A 476 -31.45 -2.73 4.25
CA PRO A 476 -30.76 -3.71 3.41
C PRO A 476 -30.53 -5.08 4.09
N VAL A 477 -30.85 -5.19 5.38
CA VAL A 477 -30.79 -6.43 6.17
C VAL A 477 -32.18 -6.76 6.70
N THR A 478 -32.42 -8.05 6.97
CA THR A 478 -33.67 -8.49 7.59
C THR A 478 -33.91 -7.76 8.92
N PRO A 479 -35.15 -7.40 9.28
CA PRO A 479 -35.52 -6.85 10.57
C PRO A 479 -34.80 -7.48 11.77
N MET A 480 -34.66 -8.81 11.82
CA MET A 480 -33.96 -9.51 12.91
C MET A 480 -32.46 -9.16 13.01
N GLN A 481 -31.80 -8.94 11.88
CA GLN A 481 -30.37 -8.59 11.79
C GLN A 481 -30.13 -7.08 11.90
N SER A 482 -31.18 -6.26 11.87
CA SER A 482 -31.07 -4.80 11.95
C SER A 482 -30.71 -4.34 13.37
N PRO A 483 -29.56 -3.64 13.57
CA PRO A 483 -29.17 -3.11 14.88
C PRO A 483 -30.20 -2.18 15.50
N GLY A 484 -31.03 -1.52 14.68
CA GLY A 484 -32.00 -0.56 15.16
C GLY A 484 -33.37 -1.12 15.58
N LEU A 485 -33.65 -2.41 15.34
CA LEU A 485 -34.84 -3.08 15.87
C LEU A 485 -34.93 -2.94 17.39
N ARG A 486 -33.79 -3.16 18.08
CA ARG A 486 -33.72 -3.04 19.54
C ARG A 486 -34.01 -1.62 20.02
N SER A 487 -33.47 -0.63 19.31
CA SER A 487 -33.73 0.78 19.63
C SER A 487 -35.21 1.11 19.43
N LEU A 488 -35.81 0.68 18.32
CA LEU A 488 -37.22 0.91 18.03
C LEU A 488 -38.16 0.29 19.07
N LEU A 489 -37.90 -0.94 19.51
CA LEU A 489 -38.67 -1.59 20.59
C LEU A 489 -38.57 -0.83 21.92
N SER A 490 -37.37 -0.31 22.24
CA SER A 490 -37.16 0.56 23.40
C SER A 490 -38.01 1.82 23.33
N HIS A 491 -38.05 2.48 22.16
CA HIS A 491 -38.88 3.66 21.93
C HIS A 491 -40.38 3.34 21.97
N CYS A 492 -40.83 2.19 21.44
CA CYS A 492 -42.22 1.75 21.55
C CYS A 492 -42.65 1.60 23.01
N LYS A 493 -41.77 1.03 23.86
CA LYS A 493 -41.97 0.95 25.31
C LYS A 493 -42.02 2.33 25.95
N ALA A 494 -41.08 3.21 25.62
CA ALA A 494 -41.02 4.57 26.17
C ALA A 494 -42.28 5.39 25.85
N HIS A 495 -42.84 5.23 24.65
CA HIS A 495 -44.05 5.92 24.20
C HIS A 495 -45.36 5.13 24.47
N CYS A 496 -45.30 4.02 25.21
CA CYS A 496 -46.46 3.16 25.52
C CYS A 496 -47.27 2.71 24.28
N ASN A 497 -46.62 2.54 23.13
CA ASN A 497 -47.27 2.17 21.88
C ASN A 497 -47.21 0.66 21.63
N VAL A 498 -48.15 -0.05 22.25
CA VAL A 498 -48.26 -1.53 22.17
C VAL A 498 -48.55 -2.00 20.75
N GLY A 499 -49.38 -1.25 20.00
CA GLY A 499 -49.78 -1.64 18.64
C GLY A 499 -48.62 -1.74 17.65
N THR A 500 -47.69 -0.78 17.68
CA THR A 500 -46.48 -0.86 16.86
C THR A 500 -45.55 -1.98 17.33
N SER A 501 -45.42 -2.21 18.65
CA SER A 501 -44.60 -3.31 19.15
C SER A 501 -45.12 -4.69 18.74
N GLU A 502 -46.44 -4.90 18.74
CA GLU A 502 -47.05 -6.16 18.32
C GLU A 502 -46.85 -6.42 16.83
N LEU A 503 -46.86 -5.37 16.01
CA LEU A 503 -46.62 -5.46 14.56
C LEU A 503 -45.18 -5.88 14.27
N ILE A 504 -44.21 -5.28 14.96
CA ILE A 504 -42.79 -5.64 14.88
C ILE A 504 -42.58 -7.09 15.33
N PHE A 505 -43.20 -7.52 16.45
CA PHE A 505 -43.09 -8.89 16.93
C PHE A 505 -43.63 -9.92 15.94
N LYS A 506 -44.78 -9.64 15.31
CA LYS A 506 -45.33 -10.53 14.27
C LYS A 506 -44.41 -10.64 13.06
N GLN A 507 -43.73 -9.56 12.70
CA GLN A 507 -42.83 -9.53 11.56
C GLN A 507 -41.55 -10.33 11.82
N VAL A 508 -40.93 -10.17 13.00
CA VAL A 508 -39.76 -10.97 13.38
C VAL A 508 -40.11 -12.45 13.52
N ALA A 509 -41.30 -12.76 14.05
CA ALA A 509 -41.76 -14.15 14.19
C ALA A 509 -42.10 -14.85 12.85
N LEU A 510 -42.19 -14.11 11.74
CA LEU A 510 -42.36 -14.67 10.39
C LEU A 510 -41.02 -14.96 9.71
N GLU A 511 -39.90 -14.54 10.32
CA GLU A 511 -38.53 -14.71 9.80
C GLU A 511 -37.78 -15.88 10.47
N GLU A 512 -38.34 -16.49 11.52
CA GLU A 512 -37.96 -17.81 12.08
C GLU A 512 -38.59 -18.96 11.28
#